data_AF-A0A7J4TA71-F1
#
_entry.id   AF-A0A7J4TA71-F1
#
_cell.length_a   1.000
_cell.length_b   1.000
_cell.length_c   1.000
_cell.angle_alpha   90.00
_cell.angle_beta   90.00
_cell.angle_gamma   90.00
#
_symmetry.space_group_name_H-M   'P 1'
#
loop_
_entity.id
_entity.type
_entity.pdbx_description
1 polymer ?
#
loop_
_entity_poly.entity_id
_entity_poly.type
_entity_poly.pdbx_seq_one_letter_code
_entity_poly.pdbx_strand_id
1 'polypeptide(L)'
;MMATQATRPNPTLKLIVELAGANNDLLGCVHHGLAEVPLNQVYPHLDLDEALAFAASSWRTRDRDIGRFSPFVQAADLYGIFRDVYAIGMPWLNKHKRISGDMKARYDRLNPFQGEDLAARLEMIDEQASASLRHDLQSQVMNWVFECHYHDAKKKQGGDNHNIQVMGFQNFYPATEKIGPAYAAEIGRILARYPGEIISPGQTRTPMPARPYQAPAQLRFI
;
A
#
# COMPACT_ATOMS: atom_id res chain seq x y z
N MET A 1 1.27 27.46 -22.26
CA MET A 1 2.33 26.54 -21.79
C MET A 1 1.64 25.46 -21.00
N MET A 2 1.76 24.18 -21.39
CA MET A 2 1.20 23.09 -20.60
C MET A 2 2.01 22.98 -19.31
N ALA A 3 1.37 23.15 -18.15
CA ALA A 3 1.99 22.83 -16.89
C ALA A 3 2.29 21.32 -16.90
N THR A 4 3.56 20.94 -16.94
CA THR A 4 3.97 19.55 -16.75
C THR A 4 3.49 19.11 -15.37
N GLN A 5 2.49 18.22 -15.34
CA GLN A 5 1.99 17.63 -14.11
C GLN A 5 3.17 17.00 -13.35
N ALA A 6 3.36 17.39 -12.09
CA ALA A 6 4.50 16.92 -11.32
C ALA A 6 4.43 15.39 -11.15
N THR A 7 5.50 14.69 -11.49
CA THR A 7 5.61 13.24 -11.35
C THR A 7 6.48 12.87 -10.16
N ARG A 8 5.94 12.01 -9.29
CA ARG A 8 6.66 11.46 -8.14
C ARG A 8 7.72 10.47 -8.63
N PRO A 9 8.93 10.47 -8.04
CA PRO A 9 9.91 9.44 -8.33
C PRO A 9 9.50 8.11 -7.67
N ASN A 10 10.07 6.99 -8.11
CA ASN A 10 9.92 5.73 -7.37
C ASN A 10 10.70 5.77 -6.05
N PRO A 11 10.17 5.18 -4.96
CA PRO A 11 10.94 4.99 -3.73
C PRO A 11 12.11 4.03 -3.98
N THR A 12 13.26 4.32 -3.36
CA THR A 12 14.39 3.41 -3.38
C THR A 12 14.26 2.38 -2.26
N LEU A 13 14.94 1.24 -2.40
CA LEU A 13 15.03 0.23 -1.33
C LEU A 13 15.50 0.87 -0.02
N LYS A 14 16.58 1.66 -0.08
CA LYS A 14 17.14 2.39 1.07
C LYS A 14 16.09 3.26 1.75
N LEU A 15 15.33 4.03 0.98
CA LEU A 15 14.30 4.92 1.54
C LEU A 15 13.18 4.13 2.23
N ILE A 16 12.71 3.02 1.66
CA ILE A 16 11.67 2.18 2.29
C ILE A 16 12.18 1.57 3.61
N VAL A 17 13.42 1.08 3.62
CA VAL A 17 14.05 0.56 4.84
C VAL A 17 14.18 1.66 5.90
N GLU A 18 14.60 2.87 5.51
CA GLU A 18 14.71 4.03 6.42
C GLU A 18 13.36 4.49 6.97
N LEU A 19 12.32 4.50 6.14
CA LEU A 19 10.94 4.83 6.53
C LEU A 19 10.41 3.88 7.59
N ALA A 20 10.64 2.58 7.38
CA ALA A 20 10.24 1.55 8.34
C ALA A 20 11.24 1.34 9.49
N GLY A 21 12.37 2.06 9.51
CA GLY A 21 13.45 1.90 10.48
C GLY A 21 14.00 0.47 10.57
N ALA A 22 14.05 -0.24 9.43
CA ALA A 22 14.39 -1.67 9.35
C ALA A 22 13.54 -2.59 10.27
N ASN A 23 12.33 -2.16 10.65
CA ASN A 23 11.42 -2.99 11.42
C ASN A 23 10.74 -4.02 10.50
N ASN A 24 11.10 -5.30 10.66
CA ASN A 24 10.57 -6.41 9.85
C ASN A 24 9.05 -6.62 10.02
N ASP A 25 8.49 -6.40 11.21
CA ASP A 25 7.04 -6.53 11.47
C ASP A 25 6.28 -5.42 10.73
N LEU A 26 6.77 -4.18 10.79
CA LEU A 26 6.21 -3.06 10.02
C LEU A 26 6.33 -3.30 8.52
N LEU A 27 7.52 -3.68 8.02
CA LEU A 27 7.73 -3.97 6.60
C LEU A 27 6.83 -5.11 6.10
N GLY A 28 6.63 -6.16 6.91
CA GLY A 28 5.70 -7.23 6.61
C GLY A 28 4.26 -6.73 6.51
N CYS A 29 3.80 -5.95 7.49
CA CYS A 29 2.44 -5.38 7.48
C CYS A 29 2.23 -4.42 6.30
N VAL A 30 3.20 -3.56 5.99
CA VAL A 30 3.16 -2.67 4.82
C VAL A 30 3.06 -3.49 3.53
N HIS A 31 3.90 -4.50 3.37
CA HIS A 31 3.90 -5.36 2.19
C HIS A 31 2.56 -6.05 2.00
N HIS A 32 2.04 -6.73 3.04
CA HIS A 32 0.76 -7.44 2.94
C HIS A 32 -0.40 -6.47 2.69
N GLY A 33 -0.42 -5.32 3.36
CA GLY A 33 -1.43 -4.30 3.13
C GLY A 33 -1.45 -3.79 1.69
N LEU A 34 -0.29 -3.47 1.10
CA LEU A 34 -0.20 -3.01 -0.29
C LEU A 34 -0.51 -4.13 -1.31
N ALA A 35 -0.20 -5.38 -0.98
CA ALA A 35 -0.45 -6.52 -1.84
C ALA A 35 -1.93 -6.95 -1.86
N GLU A 36 -2.60 -6.87 -0.71
CA GLU A 36 -4.01 -7.27 -0.55
C GLU A 36 -5.00 -6.12 -0.81
N VAL A 37 -4.59 -4.87 -0.56
CA VAL A 37 -5.41 -3.66 -0.75
C VAL A 37 -4.62 -2.68 -1.63
N PRO A 38 -4.68 -2.83 -2.96
CA PRO A 38 -3.94 -1.97 -3.87
C PRO A 38 -4.38 -0.50 -3.75
N LEU A 39 -3.43 0.39 -3.46
CA LEU A 39 -3.71 1.82 -3.35
C LEU A 39 -3.56 2.57 -4.67
N ASN A 40 -3.41 1.89 -5.82
CA ASN A 40 -3.04 2.52 -7.09
C ASN A 40 -4.02 3.64 -7.54
N GLN A 41 -5.31 3.53 -7.20
CA GLN A 41 -6.31 4.53 -7.58
C GLN A 41 -6.34 5.73 -6.63
N VAL A 42 -5.86 5.57 -5.39
CA VAL A 42 -5.87 6.62 -4.35
C VAL A 42 -4.50 7.24 -4.11
N TYR A 43 -3.42 6.52 -4.44
CA TYR A 43 -2.03 6.95 -4.27
C TYR A 43 -1.69 8.31 -4.89
N PRO A 44 -2.28 8.73 -6.04
CA PRO A 44 -2.08 10.08 -6.57
C PRO A 44 -2.43 11.20 -5.60
N HIS A 45 -3.30 10.92 -4.62
CA HIS A 45 -3.78 11.83 -3.60
C HIS A 45 -3.07 11.66 -2.25
N LEU A 46 -2.08 10.77 -2.15
CA LEU A 46 -1.40 10.44 -0.89
C LEU A 46 0.09 10.74 -0.93
N ASP A 47 0.59 11.15 0.24
CA ASP A 47 2.00 11.09 0.58
C ASP A 47 2.47 9.62 0.69
N LEU A 48 3.78 9.38 0.57
CA LEU A 48 4.33 8.05 0.79
C LEU A 48 4.13 7.60 2.24
N ASP A 49 4.35 8.47 3.22
CA ASP A 49 4.11 8.16 4.63
C ASP A 49 2.67 7.70 4.87
N GLU A 50 1.72 8.44 4.29
CA GLU A 50 0.29 8.16 4.28
C GLU A 50 0.00 6.79 3.67
N ALA A 51 0.56 6.46 2.50
CA ALA A 51 0.34 5.16 1.85
C ALA A 51 0.90 3.99 2.67
N LEU A 52 2.13 4.12 3.21
CA LEU A 52 2.76 3.06 4.00
C LEU A 52 2.05 2.87 5.35
N ALA A 53 1.70 3.97 6.03
CA ALA A 53 0.94 3.93 7.28
C ALA A 53 -0.43 3.28 7.06
N PHE A 54 -1.14 3.64 5.98
CA PHE A 54 -2.44 3.06 5.64
C PHE A 54 -2.34 1.55 5.46
N ALA A 55 -1.39 1.11 4.61
CA ALA A 55 -1.22 -0.30 4.29
C ALA A 55 -0.92 -1.13 5.54
N ALA A 56 0.03 -0.69 6.37
CA ALA A 56 0.42 -1.44 7.56
C ALA A 56 -0.72 -1.59 8.55
N SER A 57 -1.42 -0.50 8.84
CA SER A 57 -2.43 -0.46 9.90
C SER A 57 -3.78 -1.03 9.46
N SER A 58 -4.17 -0.88 8.20
CA SER A 58 -5.36 -1.54 7.65
C SER A 58 -5.20 -3.05 7.68
N TRP A 59 -4.05 -3.58 7.22
CA TRP A 59 -3.77 -5.02 7.29
C TRP A 59 -3.77 -5.52 8.73
N ARG A 60 -3.05 -4.85 9.64
CA ARG A 60 -2.97 -5.25 11.05
C ARG A 60 -4.34 -5.23 11.74
N THR A 61 -5.20 -4.29 11.38
CA THR A 61 -6.55 -4.18 11.96
C THR A 61 -7.46 -5.30 11.44
N ARG A 62 -7.40 -5.60 10.15
CA ARG A 62 -8.10 -6.74 9.54
C ARG A 62 -7.65 -8.08 10.11
N ASP A 63 -6.34 -8.28 10.25
CA ASP A 63 -5.75 -9.51 10.84
C ASP A 63 -6.20 -9.72 12.29
N ARG A 64 -6.30 -8.63 13.07
CA ARG A 64 -6.73 -8.71 14.47
C ARG A 64 -8.23 -8.97 14.61
N ASP A 65 -9.06 -8.25 13.88
CA ASP A 65 -10.53 -8.28 14.05
C ASP A 65 -11.27 -7.78 12.81
N ILE A 66 -11.32 -8.61 11.76
CA ILE A 66 -12.10 -8.32 10.55
C ILE A 66 -13.59 -8.14 10.84
N GLY A 67 -14.12 -8.85 11.85
CA GLY A 67 -15.53 -8.81 12.22
C GLY A 67 -15.97 -7.43 12.70
N ARG A 68 -15.09 -6.70 13.39
CA ARG A 68 -15.32 -5.30 13.78
C ARG A 68 -14.89 -4.30 12.70
N PHE A 69 -13.83 -4.61 11.94
CA PHE A 69 -13.29 -3.68 10.94
C PHE A 69 -14.22 -3.52 9.73
N SER A 70 -14.78 -4.61 9.21
CA SER A 70 -15.65 -4.53 8.02
C SER A 70 -16.91 -3.67 8.23
N PRO A 71 -17.67 -3.79 9.34
CA PRO A 71 -18.77 -2.88 9.63
C PRO A 71 -18.37 -1.41 9.76
N PHE A 72 -17.18 -1.14 10.30
CA PHE A 72 -16.63 0.22 10.35
C PHE A 72 -16.39 0.78 8.93
N VAL A 73 -15.75 0.01 8.04
CA VAL A 73 -15.52 0.41 6.64
C VAL A 73 -16.84 0.62 5.87
N GLN A 74 -17.89 -0.14 6.18
CA GLN A 74 -19.21 0.03 5.58
C GLN A 74 -19.90 1.33 6.02
N ALA A 75 -19.72 1.75 7.26
CA ALA A 75 -20.36 2.94 7.82
C ALA A 75 -19.58 4.24 7.55
N ALA A 76 -18.25 4.16 7.45
CA ALA A 76 -17.39 5.33 7.28
C ALA A 76 -17.26 5.76 5.82
N ASP A 77 -17.06 7.06 5.62
CA ASP A 77 -16.55 7.63 4.37
C ASP A 77 -15.03 7.40 4.24
N LEU A 78 -14.48 7.74 3.08
CA LEU A 78 -13.06 7.48 2.80
C LEU A 78 -12.14 8.20 3.79
N TYR A 79 -12.44 9.46 4.11
CA TYR A 79 -11.66 10.22 5.09
C TYR A 79 -11.74 9.60 6.50
N GLY A 80 -12.92 9.18 6.95
CA GLY A 80 -13.10 8.52 8.24
C GLY A 80 -12.30 7.23 8.36
N ILE A 81 -12.23 6.43 7.29
CA ILE A 81 -11.38 5.24 7.22
C ILE A 81 -9.91 5.64 7.36
N PHE A 82 -9.44 6.58 6.54
CA PHE A 82 -8.05 7.02 6.57
C PHE A 82 -7.66 7.60 7.93
N ARG A 83 -8.50 8.46 8.53
CA ARG A 83 -8.28 9.06 9.85
C ARG A 83 -8.07 8.02 10.94
N ASP A 84 -8.96 7.02 11.03
CA ASP A 84 -8.91 6.02 12.10
C ASP A 84 -7.77 5.02 11.89
N VAL A 85 -7.50 4.65 10.64
CA VAL A 85 -6.36 3.80 10.26
C VAL A 85 -5.03 4.54 10.54
N TYR A 86 -4.94 5.84 10.21
CA TYR A 86 -3.76 6.68 10.47
C TYR A 86 -3.48 6.95 11.93
N ALA A 87 -4.50 7.00 12.78
CA ALA A 87 -4.32 7.08 14.22
C ALA A 87 -3.47 5.92 14.78
N ILE A 88 -3.41 4.79 14.06
CA ILE A 88 -2.56 3.64 14.38
C ILE A 88 -1.27 3.67 13.56
N GLY A 89 -1.38 3.80 12.23
CA GLY A 89 -0.26 3.65 11.30
C GLY A 89 0.80 4.74 11.39
N MET A 90 0.40 6.01 11.51
CA MET A 90 1.35 7.13 11.52
C MET A 90 2.25 7.14 12.76
N PRO A 91 1.73 6.94 14.00
CA PRO A 91 2.61 6.77 15.17
C PRO A 91 3.57 5.60 15.03
N TRP A 92 3.13 4.48 14.45
CA TRP A 92 3.98 3.32 14.25
C TRP A 92 5.11 3.61 13.26
N LEU A 93 4.80 4.22 12.12
CA LEU A 93 5.78 4.65 11.12
C LEU A 93 6.78 5.67 11.73
N ASN A 94 6.28 6.73 12.36
CA ASN A 94 7.10 7.80 12.92
C ASN A 94 8.04 7.33 14.04
N LYS A 95 7.64 6.32 14.82
CA LYS A 95 8.51 5.72 15.84
C LYS A 95 9.81 5.17 15.24
N HIS A 96 9.72 4.55 14.07
CA HIS A 96 10.83 3.84 13.42
C HIS A 96 11.55 4.65 12.34
N LYS A 97 10.88 5.60 11.69
CA LYS A 97 11.40 6.39 10.57
C LYS A 97 12.72 7.11 10.90
N ARG A 98 13.75 6.87 10.09
CA ARG A 98 15.08 7.51 10.17
C ARG A 98 15.59 7.86 8.78
N ILE A 99 15.15 9.00 8.24
CA ILE A 99 15.54 9.46 6.91
C ILE A 99 16.94 10.07 6.95
N SER A 100 17.85 9.53 6.14
CA SER A 100 19.20 10.05 5.98
C SER A 100 19.22 11.34 5.15
N GLY A 101 20.26 12.17 5.35
CA GLY A 101 20.42 13.43 4.63
C GLY A 101 20.46 13.25 3.11
N ASP A 102 21.09 12.19 2.61
CA ASP A 102 21.15 11.90 1.18
C ASP A 102 19.81 11.41 0.60
N MET A 103 18.90 10.89 1.43
CA MET A 103 17.54 10.49 1.01
C MET A 103 16.50 11.60 1.17
N LYS A 104 16.78 12.67 1.94
CA LYS A 104 15.80 13.72 2.27
C LYS A 104 15.12 14.33 1.04
N ALA A 105 15.88 14.69 0.02
CA ALA A 105 15.32 15.30 -1.20
C ALA A 105 14.36 14.36 -1.95
N ARG A 106 14.64 13.06 -1.96
CA ARG A 106 13.72 12.06 -2.55
C ARG A 106 12.51 11.83 -1.68
N TYR A 107 12.70 11.77 -0.35
CA TYR A 107 11.62 11.66 0.62
C TYR A 107 10.63 12.83 0.48
N ASP A 108 11.10 14.06 0.36
CA ASP A 108 10.22 15.23 0.20
C ASP A 108 9.40 15.18 -1.10
N ARG A 109 10.01 14.73 -2.20
CA ARG A 109 9.30 14.53 -3.48
C ARG A 109 8.28 13.39 -3.44
N LEU A 110 8.42 12.47 -2.50
CA LEU A 110 7.48 11.36 -2.28
C LEU A 110 6.40 11.72 -1.24
N ASN A 111 6.54 12.86 -0.56
CA ASN A 111 5.55 13.40 0.36
C ASN A 111 5.21 14.85 -0.06
N PRO A 112 4.61 15.04 -1.26
CA PRO A 112 4.37 16.36 -1.82
C PRO A 112 3.31 17.19 -1.07
N PHE A 113 2.45 16.57 -0.27
CA PHE A 113 1.28 17.20 0.35
C PHE A 113 1.52 17.65 1.79
N GLN A 114 2.78 17.79 2.22
CA GLN A 114 3.09 18.20 3.59
C GLN A 114 2.42 19.53 3.95
N GLY A 115 1.43 19.47 4.85
CA GLY A 115 0.64 20.62 5.30
C GLY A 115 -0.64 20.90 4.48
N GLU A 116 -0.92 20.10 3.44
CA GLU A 116 -2.20 20.11 2.73
C GLU A 116 -3.24 19.24 3.43
N ASP A 117 -4.51 19.64 3.30
CA ASP A 117 -5.62 18.91 3.92
C ASP A 117 -5.87 17.57 3.22
N LEU A 118 -5.81 16.49 4.00
CA LEU A 118 -6.10 15.13 3.54
C LEU A 118 -7.57 14.97 3.16
N ALA A 119 -8.50 15.59 3.90
CA ALA A 119 -9.93 15.45 3.61
C ALA A 119 -10.25 16.00 2.21
N ALA A 120 -9.83 17.23 1.92
CA ALA A 120 -9.96 17.83 0.59
C ALA A 120 -9.31 17.00 -0.53
N ARG A 121 -8.17 16.34 -0.28
CA ARG A 121 -7.53 15.44 -1.26
C ARG A 121 -8.34 14.19 -1.53
N LEU A 122 -8.90 13.58 -0.48
CA LEU A 122 -9.68 12.36 -0.60
C LEU A 122 -11.06 12.60 -1.23
N GLU A 123 -11.65 13.78 -1.07
CA GLU A 123 -12.89 14.18 -1.75
C GLU A 123 -12.76 14.23 -3.29
N MET A 124 -11.54 14.34 -3.82
CA MET A 124 -11.28 14.33 -5.27
C MET A 124 -11.26 12.92 -5.88
N ILE A 125 -11.23 11.88 -5.04
CA ILE A 125 -11.25 10.48 -5.46
C ILE A 125 -12.68 10.15 -5.91
N ASP A 126 -12.81 9.57 -7.10
CA ASP A 126 -14.13 9.20 -7.61
C ASP A 126 -14.75 8.03 -6.83
N GLU A 127 -16.08 7.93 -6.91
CA GLU A 127 -16.86 6.95 -6.16
C GLU A 127 -16.46 5.51 -6.52
N GLN A 128 -16.03 5.23 -7.75
CA GLN A 128 -15.65 3.88 -8.17
C GLN A 128 -14.33 3.46 -7.48
N ALA A 129 -13.34 4.36 -7.44
CA ALA A 129 -12.08 4.13 -6.72
C ALA A 129 -12.31 3.96 -5.21
N SER A 130 -13.16 4.81 -4.63
CA SER A 130 -13.56 4.72 -3.21
C SER A 130 -14.25 3.37 -2.91
N ALA A 131 -15.25 2.98 -3.71
CA ALA A 131 -15.98 1.73 -3.52
C ALA A 131 -15.09 0.50 -3.68
N SER A 132 -14.16 0.52 -4.65
CA SER A 132 -13.19 -0.56 -4.86
C SER A 132 -12.27 -0.73 -3.64
N LEU A 133 -11.70 0.37 -3.13
CA LEU A 133 -10.87 0.33 -1.93
C LEU A 133 -11.65 -0.20 -0.72
N ARG A 134 -12.88 0.29 -0.51
CA ARG A 134 -13.75 -0.16 0.58
C ARG A 134 -14.10 -1.64 0.47
N HIS A 135 -14.27 -2.16 -0.73
CA HIS A 135 -14.48 -3.59 -0.95
C HIS A 135 -13.26 -4.41 -0.50
N ASP A 136 -12.07 -4.04 -0.97
CA ASP A 136 -10.82 -4.75 -0.65
C ASP A 136 -10.49 -4.71 0.85
N LEU A 137 -10.81 -3.61 1.53
CA LEU A 137 -10.64 -3.45 2.97
C LEU A 137 -11.52 -4.39 3.81
N GLN A 138 -12.61 -4.91 3.25
CA GLN A 138 -13.52 -5.83 3.95
C GLN A 138 -13.15 -7.30 3.77
N SER A 139 -12.17 -7.60 2.91
CA SER A 139 -11.71 -8.95 2.64
C SER A 139 -10.96 -9.55 3.82
N GLN A 140 -11.01 -10.89 3.97
CA GLN A 140 -10.17 -11.57 4.94
C GLN A 140 -8.69 -11.43 4.59
N VAL A 141 -7.82 -11.37 5.59
CA VAL A 141 -6.37 -11.32 5.34
C VAL A 141 -5.86 -12.65 4.81
N MET A 142 -4.84 -12.60 3.96
CA MET A 142 -4.19 -13.81 3.48
C MET A 142 -3.22 -14.33 4.54
N ASN A 143 -3.12 -15.66 4.65
CA ASN A 143 -2.07 -16.32 5.41
C ASN A 143 -0.78 -16.35 4.58
N TRP A 144 0.08 -15.35 4.79
CA TRP A 144 1.36 -15.23 4.12
C TRP A 144 2.40 -16.19 4.70
N VAL A 145 2.90 -17.11 3.87
CA VAL A 145 3.83 -18.16 4.31
C VAL A 145 5.05 -18.26 3.40
N PHE A 146 6.14 -18.81 3.96
CA PHE A 146 7.21 -19.34 3.14
C PHE A 146 6.75 -20.63 2.46
N GLU A 147 7.28 -20.93 1.28
CA GLU A 147 6.97 -22.09 0.46
C GLU A 147 7.23 -23.39 1.23
N CYS A 148 8.32 -23.44 2.01
CA CYS A 148 8.61 -24.55 2.91
C CYS A 148 7.53 -24.81 3.96
N HIS A 149 6.70 -23.81 4.29
CA HIS A 149 5.58 -23.92 5.22
C HIS A 149 4.21 -24.07 4.53
N TYR A 150 4.17 -24.03 3.20
CA TYR A 150 2.91 -24.06 2.44
C TYR A 150 2.10 -25.33 2.69
N HIS A 151 2.74 -26.50 2.64
CA HIS A 151 2.07 -27.78 2.88
C HIS A 151 1.49 -27.87 4.29
N ASP A 152 2.22 -27.39 5.30
CA ASP A 152 1.75 -27.39 6.68
C ASP A 152 0.58 -26.42 6.89
N ALA A 153 0.65 -25.23 6.27
CA ALA A 153 -0.45 -24.26 6.30
C ALA A 153 -1.72 -24.81 5.65
N LYS A 154 -1.59 -25.44 4.47
CA LYS A 154 -2.70 -26.10 3.76
C LYS A 154 -3.30 -27.22 4.59
N LYS A 155 -2.47 -28.06 5.23
CA LYS A 155 -2.94 -29.14 6.10
C LYS A 155 -3.71 -28.63 7.31
N LYS A 156 -3.25 -27.53 7.92
CA LYS A 156 -3.96 -26.86 9.04
C LYS A 156 -5.33 -26.33 8.64
N GLN A 157 -5.51 -25.95 7.37
CA GLN A 157 -6.79 -25.53 6.80
C GLN A 157 -7.63 -26.69 6.23
N GLY A 158 -7.34 -27.94 6.61
CA GLY A 158 -8.10 -29.11 6.14
C GLY A 158 -7.93 -29.42 4.65
N GLY A 159 -6.84 -28.93 4.03
CA GLY A 159 -6.58 -29.09 2.60
C GLY A 159 -7.00 -27.88 1.77
N ASP A 160 -7.67 -26.88 2.35
CA ASP A 160 -7.98 -25.62 1.68
C ASP A 160 -6.73 -24.73 1.53
N ASN A 161 -6.64 -24.01 0.42
CA ASN A 161 -5.56 -23.08 0.12
C ASN A 161 -6.03 -21.70 -0.37
N HIS A 162 -7.35 -21.43 -0.42
CA HIS A 162 -7.88 -20.18 -0.97
C HIS A 162 -7.37 -18.92 -0.25
N ASN A 163 -7.02 -19.03 1.03
CA ASN A 163 -6.51 -17.93 1.86
C ASN A 163 -5.02 -18.09 2.22
N ILE A 164 -4.24 -18.83 1.43
CA ILE A 164 -2.78 -18.99 1.66
C ILE A 164 -2.01 -18.37 0.51
N GLN A 165 -1.11 -17.45 0.83
CA GLN A 165 -0.25 -16.79 -0.15
C GLN A 165 1.22 -17.06 0.16
N VAL A 166 1.96 -17.49 -0.86
CA VAL A 166 3.41 -17.72 -0.72
C VAL A 166 4.15 -16.40 -0.94
N MET A 167 5.08 -16.08 -0.03
CA MET A 167 5.95 -14.90 -0.17
C MET A 167 6.86 -15.01 -1.40
N GLY A 168 7.08 -13.90 -2.12
CA GLY A 168 7.85 -13.89 -3.37
C GLY A 168 9.38 -14.07 -3.22
N PHE A 169 9.90 -14.26 -2.01
CA PHE A 169 11.34 -14.14 -1.72
C PHE A 169 11.91 -15.27 -0.83
N GLN A 170 11.56 -16.52 -1.18
CA GLN A 170 11.91 -17.75 -0.44
C GLN A 170 13.40 -17.93 -0.12
N ASN A 171 14.29 -17.50 -1.03
CA ASN A 171 15.74 -17.68 -0.90
C ASN A 171 16.37 -16.99 0.31
N PHE A 172 15.61 -16.12 1.00
CA PHE A 172 16.08 -15.44 2.20
C PHE A 172 15.65 -16.12 3.50
N TYR A 173 14.84 -17.17 3.46
CA TYR A 173 14.51 -17.95 4.65
C TYR A 173 15.61 -18.99 4.93
N PRO A 174 16.04 -19.22 6.19
CA PRO A 174 15.60 -18.59 7.43
C PRO A 174 16.41 -17.36 7.86
N ALA A 175 17.22 -16.78 6.97
CA ALA A 175 18.10 -15.64 7.25
C ALA A 175 17.30 -14.35 7.54
N THR A 176 16.92 -14.17 8.81
CA THR A 176 16.05 -13.08 9.30
C THR A 176 16.54 -11.67 8.94
N GLU A 177 17.85 -11.50 8.81
CA GLU A 177 18.50 -10.24 8.42
C GLU A 177 18.25 -9.86 6.96
N LYS A 178 17.92 -10.83 6.10
CA LYS A 178 17.61 -10.62 4.68
C LYS A 178 16.11 -10.42 4.42
N ILE A 179 15.25 -10.77 5.39
CA ILE A 179 13.79 -10.70 5.25
C ILE A 179 13.31 -9.23 5.15
N GLY A 180 13.81 -8.34 6.00
CA GLY A 180 13.45 -6.91 5.95
C GLY A 180 13.74 -6.27 4.59
N PRO A 181 14.99 -6.35 4.08
CA PRO A 181 15.33 -5.89 2.74
C PRO A 181 14.47 -6.52 1.63
N ALA A 182 14.09 -7.78 1.76
CA ALA A 182 13.24 -8.46 0.79
C ALA A 182 11.82 -7.87 0.75
N TYR A 183 11.19 -7.65 1.91
CA TYR A 183 9.91 -6.94 2.00
C TYR A 183 10.00 -5.54 1.39
N ALA A 184 11.05 -4.79 1.73
CA ALA A 184 11.24 -3.44 1.19
C ALA A 184 11.40 -3.45 -0.35
N ALA A 185 12.01 -4.49 -0.92
CA ALA A 185 12.12 -4.66 -2.36
C ALA A 185 10.76 -4.97 -3.03
N GLU A 186 9.92 -5.81 -2.41
CA GLU A 186 8.55 -6.06 -2.89
C GLU A 186 7.69 -4.79 -2.82
N ILE A 187 7.75 -4.06 -1.70
CA ILE A 187 7.05 -2.78 -1.53
C ILE A 187 7.44 -1.81 -2.65
N GLY A 188 8.74 -1.68 -2.94
CA GLY A 188 9.22 -0.85 -4.04
C GLY A 188 8.68 -1.28 -5.40
N ARG A 189 8.56 -2.60 -5.65
CA ARG A 189 7.99 -3.15 -6.89
C ARG A 189 6.48 -2.90 -7.01
N ILE A 190 5.74 -2.99 -5.91
CA ILE A 190 4.31 -2.67 -5.89
C ILE A 190 4.11 -1.17 -6.21
N LEU A 191 4.82 -0.29 -5.47
CA LEU A 191 4.69 1.16 -5.64
C LEU A 191 5.14 1.65 -7.02
N ALA A 192 6.13 1.00 -7.65
CA ALA A 192 6.57 1.32 -9.00
C ALA A 192 5.51 1.07 -10.09
N ARG A 193 4.44 0.32 -9.79
CA ARG A 193 3.30 0.10 -10.69
C ARG A 193 2.18 1.11 -10.49
N TYR A 194 2.22 1.89 -9.41
CA TYR A 194 1.19 2.88 -9.14
C TYR A 194 1.38 4.13 -10.03
N PRO A 195 0.31 4.88 -10.32
CA PRO A 195 0.44 6.12 -11.08
C PRO A 195 1.38 7.10 -10.38
N GLY A 196 2.29 7.70 -11.14
CA GLY A 196 3.26 8.65 -10.63
C GLY A 196 2.71 10.07 -10.47
N GLU A 197 1.46 10.30 -10.82
CA GLU A 197 0.83 11.63 -10.80
C GLU A 197 0.64 12.13 -9.37
N ILE A 198 0.65 13.46 -9.22
CA ILE A 198 0.34 14.16 -7.97
C ILE A 198 -0.93 14.97 -8.25
N ILE A 199 -1.96 14.77 -7.42
CA ILE A 199 -3.26 15.44 -7.57
C ILE A 199 -3.55 16.21 -6.27
N SER A 200 -3.33 17.53 -6.30
CA SER A 200 -3.64 18.46 -5.21
C SER A 200 -4.94 19.24 -5.46
N PRO A 201 -5.65 19.67 -4.40
CA PRO A 201 -6.74 20.63 -4.52
C PRO A 201 -6.24 21.94 -5.17
N GLY A 202 -6.93 22.42 -6.20
CA GLY A 202 -6.59 23.67 -6.89
C GLY A 202 -5.76 23.53 -8.18
N GLN A 203 -5.32 22.32 -8.56
CA GLN A 203 -4.83 22.07 -9.92
C GLN A 203 -6.02 21.80 -10.87
N THR A 204 -6.29 22.71 -11.80
CA THR A 204 -7.32 22.53 -12.84
C THR A 204 -7.04 21.27 -13.66
N ARG A 205 -7.96 20.31 -13.63
CA ARG A 205 -7.96 19.15 -14.53
C ARG A 205 -8.01 19.64 -15.98
N THR A 206 -6.96 19.38 -16.75
CA THR A 206 -7.19 19.12 -18.18
C THR A 206 -7.85 17.74 -18.22
N PRO A 207 -9.10 17.60 -18.69
CA PRO A 207 -9.70 16.27 -18.79
C PRO A 207 -8.80 15.41 -19.67
N MET A 208 -8.27 14.31 -19.10
CA MET A 208 -7.60 13.32 -19.94
C MET A 208 -8.65 12.78 -20.91
N PRO A 209 -8.34 12.66 -22.22
CA PRO A 209 -9.19 11.90 -23.11
C PRO A 209 -9.32 10.49 -22.53
N ALA A 210 -10.56 10.01 -22.42
CA ALA A 210 -10.85 8.66 -21.95
C ALA A 210 -9.97 7.68 -22.73
N ARG A 211 -9.05 6.98 -22.04
CA ARG A 211 -8.33 5.88 -22.67
C ARG A 211 -9.38 4.82 -22.99
N PRO A 212 -9.55 4.41 -24.26
CA PRO A 212 -10.43 3.31 -24.57
C PRO A 212 -9.96 2.09 -23.79
N TYR A 213 -10.90 1.44 -23.11
CA TYR A 213 -10.67 0.18 -22.43
C TYR A 213 -10.05 -0.82 -23.41
N GLN A 214 -8.80 -1.22 -23.16
CA GLN A 214 -8.17 -2.33 -23.84
C GLN A 214 -8.39 -3.57 -22.96
N ALA A 215 -9.22 -4.50 -23.44
CA ALA A 215 -9.36 -5.80 -22.80
C ALA A 215 -7.99 -6.47 -22.67
N PRO A 216 -7.70 -7.16 -21.56
CA PRO A 216 -6.44 -7.87 -21.40
C PRO A 216 -6.26 -8.90 -22.52
N ALA A 217 -5.07 -8.93 -23.10
CA ALA A 217 -4.71 -9.90 -24.13
C ALA A 217 -4.95 -11.32 -23.59
N GLN A 218 -5.79 -12.09 -24.28
CA GLN A 218 -5.98 -13.51 -23.98
C GLN A 218 -4.62 -14.20 -24.11
N LEU A 219 -4.13 -14.74 -23.00
CA LEU A 219 -3.00 -15.68 -22.99
C LEU A 219 -3.38 -16.87 -23.86
N ARG A 220 -2.79 -16.94 -25.07
CA ARG A 220 -2.82 -18.16 -25.88
C ARG A 220 -1.82 -19.13 -25.26
N PHE A 221 -2.35 -20.18 -24.65
CA PHE A 221 -1.57 -21.36 -24.33
C PHE A 221 -1.14 -22.01 -25.66
N ILE A 222 0.17 -22.13 -25.87
CA ILE A 222 0.79 -23.07 -26.80
C ILE A 222 1.61 -24.02 -25.93
#